data_AF-A0AAU5VJG1-F1
#
_entry.id   AF-A0AAU5VJG1-F1
#
_cell.length_a   1.000
_cell.length_b   1.000
_cell.length_c   1.000
_cell.angle_alpha   90.00
_cell.angle_beta   90.00
_cell.angle_gamma   90.00
#
_symmetry.space_group_name_H-M   'P 1'
#
loop_
_entity.id
_entity.type
_entity.pdbx_description
1 polymer ?
#
loop_
_entity_poly.entity_id
_entity_poly.type
_entity_poly.pdbx_seq_one_letter_code
_entity_poly.pdbx_strand_id
1 'polypeptide(L)'
;MNTETRRDNVDVDVMRQTIAALLPPSEDLPTGLEVPALTETLRGHMTALIPEVEELAGRLHRDDIPRYCALACVGEARGKLRARPAMGLGGDVAYARKLARSLIALCDHFESLTGQVMCVACDRAIRRPDDAVPLDQVSNSAGAITARVHPDCVDAPRPRR
;
A
#
# COMPACT_ATOMS: atom_id res chain seq x y z
N MET A 1 -29.41 9.22 18.14
CA MET A 1 -28.27 8.32 18.44
C MET A 1 -27.29 8.49 17.30
N ASN A 2 -26.32 9.41 17.45
CA ASN A 2 -25.28 9.62 16.44
C ASN A 2 -24.17 8.61 16.70
N THR A 3 -24.07 7.60 15.84
CA THR A 3 -22.89 6.75 15.74
C THR A 3 -21.80 7.57 15.05
N GLU A 4 -21.08 8.36 15.84
CA GLU A 4 -19.83 8.98 15.43
C GLU A 4 -18.81 7.85 15.30
N THR A 5 -18.71 7.29 14.09
CA THR A 5 -17.63 6.36 13.73
C THR A 5 -16.32 7.09 13.97
N ARG A 6 -15.63 6.74 15.05
CA ARG A 6 -14.25 7.16 15.30
C ARG A 6 -13.45 6.74 14.07
N ARG A 7 -13.04 7.71 13.25
CA ARG A 7 -12.11 7.51 12.14
C ARG A 7 -10.77 7.15 12.77
N ASP A 8 -10.59 5.86 13.02
CA ASP A 8 -9.28 5.30 13.33
C ASP A 8 -8.45 5.53 12.05
N ASN A 9 -7.68 6.62 12.05
CA ASN A 9 -6.78 7.01 10.97
C ASN A 9 -5.98 5.78 10.56
N VAL A 10 -6.15 5.33 9.32
CA VAL A 10 -5.51 4.10 8.86
C VAL A 10 -4.00 4.26 8.95
N ASP A 11 -3.35 3.40 9.74
CA ASP A 11 -1.91 3.43 9.94
C ASP A 11 -1.20 2.67 8.80
N VAL A 12 -0.87 3.41 7.75
CA VAL A 12 -0.21 2.88 6.56
C VAL A 12 1.20 2.37 6.86
N ASP A 13 1.90 2.95 7.84
CA ASP A 13 3.25 2.50 8.23
C ASP A 13 3.19 1.09 8.83
N VAL A 14 2.23 0.82 9.72
CA VAL A 14 1.99 -0.52 10.28
C VAL A 14 1.62 -1.53 9.19
N MET A 15 0.81 -1.12 8.20
CA MET A 15 0.47 -1.98 7.07
C MET A 15 1.71 -2.34 6.25
N ARG A 16 2.58 -1.36 5.94
CA ARG A 16 3.84 -1.57 5.21
C ARG A 16 4.80 -2.48 5.96
N GLN A 17 4.88 -2.37 7.28
CA GLN A 17 5.66 -3.30 8.11
C GLN A 17 5.14 -4.74 8.01
N THR A 18 3.81 -4.92 8.06
CA THR A 18 3.18 -6.24 7.90
C THR A 18 3.41 -6.82 6.50
N ILE A 19 3.36 -5.97 5.47
CA ILE A 19 3.67 -6.35 4.09
C ILE A 19 5.13 -6.81 3.95
N ALA A 20 6.07 -6.09 4.58
CA ALA A 20 7.50 -6.37 4.49
C ALA A 20 7.87 -7.76 5.03
N ALA A 21 7.09 -8.30 5.99
CA ALA A 21 7.25 -9.67 6.47
C ALA A 21 6.99 -10.74 5.39
N LEU A 22 6.35 -10.37 4.26
CA LEU A 22 5.97 -11.29 3.18
C LEU A 22 6.59 -10.97 1.80
N LEU A 23 7.15 -9.76 1.62
CA LEU A 23 7.67 -9.23 0.34
C LEU A 23 9.06 -8.57 0.50
N PRO A 24 10.17 -9.32 0.68
CA PRO A 24 11.25 -9.49 -0.32
C PRO A 24 11.99 -10.85 -0.10
N PRO A 25 13.24 -11.15 -0.58
CA PRO A 25 13.87 -12.44 -0.29
C PRO A 25 14.47 -12.40 1.12
N SER A 26 13.61 -12.47 2.15
CA SER A 26 14.10 -12.84 3.47
C SER A 26 14.50 -14.32 3.41
N GLU A 27 15.70 -14.64 3.89
CA GLU A 27 16.09 -16.04 4.13
C GLU A 27 15.14 -16.70 5.16
N ASP A 28 14.52 -15.86 6.00
CA ASP A 28 13.48 -16.20 6.95
C ASP A 28 12.09 -15.88 6.37
N LEU A 29 11.60 -16.73 5.47
CA LEU A 29 10.18 -16.69 5.12
C LEU A 29 9.36 -17.19 6.31
N PRO A 30 8.24 -16.52 6.65
CA PRO A 30 7.39 -16.96 7.73
C PRO A 30 6.97 -18.41 7.50
N THR A 31 7.19 -19.24 8.53
CA THR A 31 6.96 -20.68 8.44
C THR A 31 5.47 -20.99 8.67
N GLY A 32 5.06 -22.23 8.38
CA GLY A 32 3.64 -22.60 8.23
C GLY A 32 2.67 -22.20 9.35
N LEU A 33 3.15 -21.98 10.59
CA LEU A 33 2.30 -21.53 11.71
C LEU A 33 2.06 -20.02 11.76
N GLU A 34 2.95 -19.22 11.18
CA GLU A 34 2.88 -17.75 11.19
C GLU A 34 2.04 -17.20 10.03
N VAL A 35 2.00 -17.94 8.92
CA VAL A 35 1.30 -17.55 7.69
C VAL A 35 -0.21 -17.34 7.89
N PRO A 36 -0.95 -18.18 8.64
CA PRO A 36 -2.37 -17.93 8.90
C PRO A 36 -2.62 -16.64 9.69
N ALA A 37 -1.81 -16.37 10.72
CA ALA A 37 -1.92 -15.15 11.51
C ALA A 37 -1.63 -13.90 10.67
N LEU A 38 -0.54 -13.92 9.89
CA LEU A 38 -0.22 -12.84 8.95
C LEU A 38 -1.32 -12.64 7.90
N THR A 39 -1.90 -13.73 7.40
CA THR A 39 -3.00 -13.67 6.44
C THR A 39 -4.22 -12.97 7.04
N GLU A 40 -4.63 -13.32 8.26
CA GLU A 40 -5.75 -12.63 8.92
C GLU A 40 -5.45 -11.16 9.19
N THR A 41 -4.22 -10.82 9.61
CA THR A 41 -3.80 -9.42 9.78
C THR A 41 -3.90 -8.64 8.46
N LEU A 42 -3.41 -9.21 7.35
CA LEU A 42 -3.55 -8.60 6.02
C LEU A 42 -5.02 -8.40 5.62
N ARG A 43 -5.88 -9.39 5.89
CA ARG A 43 -7.33 -9.27 5.60
C ARG A 43 -7.98 -8.17 6.43
N GLY A 44 -7.60 -8.04 7.71
CA GLY A 44 -8.02 -6.96 8.58
C GLY A 44 -7.62 -5.59 8.03
N HIS A 45 -6.34 -5.43 7.66
CA HIS A 45 -5.84 -4.19 7.05
C HIS A 45 -6.57 -3.83 5.75
N MET A 46 -6.77 -4.79 4.85
CA MET A 46 -7.51 -4.54 3.61
C MET A 46 -8.98 -4.17 3.89
N THR A 47 -9.62 -4.80 4.87
CA THR A 47 -11.02 -4.48 5.24
C THR A 47 -11.15 -3.06 5.78
N ALA A 48 -10.14 -2.56 6.49
CA ALA A 48 -10.08 -1.18 6.98
C ALA A 48 -9.75 -0.17 5.87
N LEU A 49 -8.78 -0.48 4.99
CA LEU A 49 -8.26 0.48 4.01
C LEU A 49 -9.13 0.64 2.76
N ILE A 50 -9.79 -0.43 2.31
CA ILE A 50 -10.66 -0.39 1.11
C ILE A 50 -11.73 0.72 1.17
N PRO A 51 -12.56 0.85 2.24
CA PRO A 51 -13.58 1.89 2.27
C PRO A 51 -13.01 3.30 2.23
N GLU A 52 -11.84 3.53 2.84
CA GLU A 52 -11.17 4.85 2.80
C GLU A 52 -10.72 5.21 1.38
N VAL A 53 -10.13 4.25 0.66
CA VAL A 53 -9.73 4.45 -0.75
C VAL A 53 -10.95 4.72 -1.63
N GLU A 54 -12.06 4.01 -1.41
CA GLU A 54 -13.31 4.25 -2.15
C GLU A 54 -13.89 5.63 -1.87
N GLU A 55 -13.90 6.07 -0.61
CA GLU A 55 -14.39 7.40 -0.24
C GLU A 55 -13.55 8.50 -0.89
N LEU A 56 -12.22 8.40 -0.79
CA LEU A 56 -11.30 9.37 -1.39
C LEU A 56 -11.41 9.41 -2.92
N ALA A 57 -11.41 8.26 -3.58
CA ALA A 57 -11.63 8.18 -5.02
C ALA A 57 -13.01 8.71 -5.42
N GLY A 58 -14.02 8.51 -4.56
CA GLY A 58 -15.38 9.01 -4.72
C GLY A 58 -15.49 10.54 -4.83
N ARG A 59 -14.56 11.27 -4.20
CA ARG A 59 -14.49 12.74 -4.21
C ARG A 59 -13.87 13.34 -5.48
N LEU A 60 -13.15 12.53 -6.26
CA LEU A 60 -12.55 12.96 -7.54
C LEU A 60 -13.59 12.98 -8.66
N HIS A 61 -13.29 13.69 -9.75
CA HIS A 61 -14.14 13.72 -10.93
C HIS A 61 -14.26 12.32 -11.55
N ARG A 62 -15.39 12.00 -12.18
CA ARG A 62 -15.66 10.65 -12.72
C ARG A 62 -14.62 10.23 -13.75
N ASP A 63 -14.10 11.18 -14.52
CA ASP A 63 -13.14 10.94 -15.61
C ASP A 63 -11.67 11.06 -15.16
N ASP A 64 -11.42 11.26 -13.86
CA ASP A 64 -10.05 11.36 -13.34
C ASP A 64 -9.37 9.98 -13.37
N ILE A 65 -8.19 9.92 -14.00
CA ILE A 65 -7.37 8.70 -14.08
C ILE A 65 -7.05 8.12 -12.68
N PRO A 66 -6.64 8.93 -11.66
CA PRO A 66 -6.39 8.42 -10.32
C PRO A 66 -7.61 7.72 -9.69
N ARG A 67 -8.83 8.24 -9.96
CA ARG A 67 -10.08 7.61 -9.51
C ARG A 67 -10.25 6.23 -10.13
N TYR A 68 -10.11 6.14 -11.45
CA TYR A 68 -10.27 4.88 -12.17
C TYR A 68 -9.29 3.81 -11.67
N CYS A 69 -8.00 4.17 -11.55
CA CYS A 69 -6.97 3.26 -11.07
C CYS A 69 -7.24 2.77 -9.65
N ALA A 70 -7.59 3.66 -8.72
CA ALA A 70 -7.88 3.30 -7.34
C ALA A 70 -9.10 2.36 -7.22
N LEU A 71 -10.18 2.65 -7.94
CA LEU A 71 -11.39 1.81 -7.91
C LEU A 71 -11.16 0.43 -8.56
N ALA A 72 -10.33 0.35 -9.61
CA ALA A 72 -9.93 -0.93 -10.19
C ALA A 72 -9.13 -1.78 -9.18
N CYS A 73 -8.17 -1.16 -8.47
CA CYS A 73 -7.41 -1.81 -7.41
C CYS A 73 -8.32 -2.31 -6.27
N VAL A 74 -9.32 -1.52 -5.86
CA VAL A 74 -10.33 -1.95 -4.87
C VAL A 74 -11.10 -3.17 -5.34
N GLY A 75 -11.53 -3.19 -6.60
CA GLY A 75 -12.24 -4.34 -7.19
C GLY A 75 -11.40 -5.62 -7.14
N GLU A 76 -10.13 -5.53 -7.52
CA GLU A 76 -9.18 -6.64 -7.47
C GLU A 76 -8.92 -7.11 -6.03
N ALA A 77 -8.68 -6.17 -5.11
CA ALA A 77 -8.47 -6.45 -3.69
C ALA A 77 -9.64 -7.22 -3.07
N ARG A 78 -10.87 -6.77 -3.34
CA ARG A 78 -12.10 -7.48 -2.92
C ARG A 78 -12.21 -8.86 -3.56
N GLY A 79 -11.83 -9.01 -4.82
CA GLY A 79 -11.76 -10.30 -5.49
C GLY A 79 -10.84 -11.28 -4.77
N LYS A 80 -9.65 -10.82 -4.37
CA LYS A 80 -8.67 -11.63 -3.63
C LYS A 80 -9.13 -11.97 -2.22
N LEU A 81 -9.81 -11.07 -1.51
CA LEU A 81 -10.38 -11.34 -0.18
C LEU A 81 -11.46 -12.44 -0.18
N ARG A 82 -12.17 -12.60 -1.31
CA ARG A 82 -13.17 -13.66 -1.53
C ARG A 82 -12.56 -14.97 -2.00
N ALA A 83 -11.36 -14.92 -2.59
CA ALA A 83 -10.67 -16.11 -3.04
C ALA A 83 -10.21 -16.97 -1.86
N ARG A 84 -10.01 -18.27 -2.11
CA ARG A 84 -9.41 -19.20 -1.15
C ARG A 84 -7.97 -19.50 -1.52
N PRO A 85 -7.11 -19.86 -0.56
CA PRO A 85 -5.81 -20.44 -0.84
C PRO A 85 -5.94 -21.64 -1.79
N ALA A 86 -4.94 -21.83 -2.66
CA ALA A 86 -4.86 -23.01 -3.50
C ALA A 86 -4.57 -24.25 -2.64
N MET A 87 -5.10 -25.41 -3.02
CA MET A 87 -4.77 -26.66 -2.34
C MET A 87 -3.33 -27.08 -2.67
N GLY A 88 -2.56 -27.47 -1.65
CA GLY A 88 -1.20 -28.02 -1.81
C GLY A 88 -0.13 -27.26 -1.01
N LEU A 89 1.09 -27.79 -1.05
CA LEU A 89 2.24 -27.22 -0.34
C LEU A 89 2.50 -25.79 -0.83
N GLY A 90 2.49 -24.82 0.11
CA GLY A 90 2.77 -23.41 -0.17
C GLY A 90 1.57 -22.59 -0.69
N GLY A 91 0.38 -23.18 -0.81
CA GLY A 91 -0.84 -22.48 -1.23
C GLY A 91 -1.18 -21.27 -0.35
N ASP A 92 -1.03 -21.42 0.97
CA ASP A 92 -1.28 -20.37 1.95
C ASP A 92 -0.26 -19.22 1.85
N VAL A 93 1.02 -19.54 1.68
CA VAL A 93 2.08 -18.52 1.51
C VAL A 93 1.86 -17.73 0.22
N ALA A 94 1.52 -18.42 -0.87
CA ALA A 94 1.20 -17.79 -2.14
C ALA A 94 -0.04 -16.88 -2.03
N TYR A 95 -1.05 -17.30 -1.27
CA TYR A 95 -2.24 -16.49 -1.00
C TYR A 95 -1.91 -15.26 -0.14
N ALA A 96 -1.19 -15.42 0.96
CA ALA A 96 -0.74 -14.31 1.82
C ALA A 96 0.05 -13.26 1.01
N ARG A 97 0.97 -13.70 0.14
CA ARG A 97 1.72 -12.80 -0.75
C ARG A 97 0.84 -12.06 -1.76
N LYS A 98 -0.21 -12.71 -2.30
CA LYS A 98 -1.18 -12.04 -3.17
C LYS A 98 -1.94 -10.95 -2.43
N LEU A 99 -2.33 -11.19 -1.17
CA LEU A 99 -2.94 -10.18 -0.32
C LEU A 99 -1.96 -9.05 -0.02
N ALA A 100 -0.73 -9.35 0.38
CA ALA A 100 0.32 -8.34 0.65
C ALA A 100 0.57 -7.42 -0.55
N ARG A 101 0.67 -7.97 -1.78
CA ARG A 101 0.81 -7.18 -3.01
C ARG A 101 -0.40 -6.30 -3.34
N SER A 102 -1.59 -6.69 -2.87
CA SER A 102 -2.79 -5.88 -3.06
C SER A 102 -2.85 -4.78 -2.01
N LEU A 103 -2.46 -5.10 -0.77
CA LEU A 103 -2.42 -4.15 0.31
C LEU A 103 -1.41 -3.03 0.03
N ILE A 104 -0.20 -3.35 -0.48
CA ILE A 104 0.78 -2.30 -0.83
C ILE A 104 0.25 -1.36 -1.91
N ALA A 105 -0.42 -1.89 -2.95
CA ALA A 105 -1.04 -1.07 -3.98
C ALA A 105 -2.18 -0.19 -3.43
N LEU A 106 -2.97 -0.70 -2.49
CA LEU A 106 -3.99 0.10 -1.80
C LEU A 106 -3.36 1.21 -0.94
N CYS A 107 -2.25 0.93 -0.24
CA CYS A 107 -1.50 1.93 0.52
C CYS A 107 -1.00 3.06 -0.40
N ASP A 108 -0.39 2.70 -1.54
CA ASP A 108 0.09 3.66 -2.53
C ASP A 108 -1.06 4.53 -3.08
N HIS A 109 -2.22 3.93 -3.36
CA HIS A 109 -3.41 4.68 -3.79
C HIS A 109 -3.95 5.60 -2.68
N PHE A 110 -4.03 5.14 -1.44
CA PHE A 110 -4.50 5.94 -0.31
C PHE A 110 -3.61 7.18 -0.09
N GLU A 111 -2.29 6.98 -0.06
CA GLU A 111 -1.32 8.06 0.08
C GLU A 111 -1.45 9.06 -1.09
N SER A 112 -1.47 8.56 -2.33
CA SER A 112 -1.63 9.41 -3.51
C SER A 112 -2.94 10.21 -3.50
N LEU A 113 -4.06 9.62 -3.04
CA LEU A 113 -5.36 10.29 -2.98
C LEU A 113 -5.49 11.27 -1.82
N THR A 114 -4.76 11.05 -0.72
CA THR A 114 -4.68 11.99 0.41
C THR A 114 -3.67 13.11 0.17
N GLY A 115 -2.93 13.06 -0.95
CA GLY A 115 -1.83 13.98 -1.23
C GLY A 115 -0.61 13.74 -0.35
N GLN A 116 -0.56 12.63 0.40
CA GLN A 116 0.62 12.20 1.13
C GLN A 116 1.57 11.56 0.13
N VAL A 117 2.76 12.12 -0.01
CA VAL A 117 3.78 11.55 -0.90
C VAL A 117 4.87 10.94 -0.04
N MET A 118 5.24 9.68 -0.30
CA MET A 118 6.34 9.03 0.42
C MET A 118 7.68 9.45 -0.16
N CYS A 119 8.64 9.71 0.73
CA CYS A 119 10.02 9.98 0.36
C CYS A 119 10.71 8.67 -0.01
N VAL A 120 11.11 8.51 -1.27
CA VAL A 120 11.75 7.26 -1.74
C VAL A 120 13.14 6.99 -1.16
N ALA A 121 13.75 7.97 -0.49
CA ALA A 121 15.07 7.82 0.12
C ALA A 121 15.02 7.28 1.57
N CYS A 122 14.00 7.67 2.33
CA CYS A 122 13.88 7.33 3.76
C CYS A 122 12.60 6.59 4.13
N ASP A 123 11.71 6.35 3.17
CA ASP A 123 10.43 5.64 3.32
C ASP A 123 9.50 6.29 4.36
N ARG A 124 9.62 7.60 4.56
CA ARG A 124 8.75 8.41 5.44
C ARG A 124 7.86 9.34 4.61
N ALA A 125 6.66 9.64 5.13
CA ALA A 125 5.75 10.59 4.52
C ALA A 125 6.33 12.02 4.41
N ILE A 126 6.13 12.66 3.27
CA ILE A 126 6.40 14.07 3.03
C ILE A 126 5.15 14.86 3.44
N ARG A 127 5.22 15.52 4.61
CA ARG A 127 4.09 16.22 5.24
C ARG A 127 3.54 17.39 4.41
N ARG A 128 4.35 17.92 3.48
CA ARG A 128 3.99 19.01 2.55
C ARG A 128 4.38 18.60 1.14
N PRO A 129 3.44 18.15 0.31
CA PRO A 129 3.75 17.68 -1.05
C PRO A 129 4.35 18.76 -1.95
N ASP A 130 4.19 20.05 -1.62
CA ASP A 130 4.83 21.20 -2.29
C ASP A 130 6.33 21.33 -1.98
N ASP A 131 6.78 20.80 -0.83
CA ASP A 131 8.20 20.77 -0.43
C ASP A 131 8.92 19.54 -0.99
N ALA A 132 8.18 18.65 -1.65
CA ALA A 132 8.68 17.40 -2.18
C ALA A 132 9.45 17.65 -3.48
N VAL A 133 10.74 17.33 -3.49
CA VAL A 133 11.59 17.49 -4.68
C VAL A 133 11.53 16.23 -5.53
N PRO A 134 11.40 16.34 -6.87
CA PRO A 134 11.44 15.19 -7.77
C PRO A 134 12.81 14.53 -7.68
N LEU A 135 12.85 13.20 -7.49
CA LEU A 135 14.05 12.43 -7.75
C LEU A 135 14.21 12.34 -9.28
N ASP A 136 15.38 12.70 -9.77
CA ASP A 136 15.74 12.79 -11.18
C ASP A 136 15.47 11.48 -11.94
N GLN A 137 14.90 11.64 -13.14
CA GLN A 137 14.18 10.62 -13.88
C GLN A 137 15.11 9.63 -14.59
N VAL A 138 15.03 8.35 -14.24
CA VAL A 138 15.27 7.27 -15.21
C VAL A 138 13.91 6.80 -15.70
N SER A 139 13.59 7.21 -16.94
CA SER A 139 12.38 6.85 -17.67
C SER A 139 12.07 5.35 -17.56
N ASN A 140 10.81 5.01 -17.29
CA ASN A 140 10.15 3.92 -17.98
C ASN A 140 8.64 4.18 -18.07
N SER A 141 8.15 3.96 -19.27
CA SER A 141 6.82 4.26 -19.79
C SER A 141 5.75 3.36 -19.18
N ALA A 142 5.20 3.76 -18.05
CA ALA A 142 3.85 3.40 -17.59
C ALA A 142 3.47 4.28 -16.40
N GLY A 143 2.75 5.40 -16.64
CA GLY A 143 2.21 6.26 -15.58
C GLY A 143 3.27 6.89 -14.67
N ALA A 144 3.69 8.12 -14.96
CA ALA A 144 4.72 8.83 -14.20
C ALA A 144 4.29 9.09 -12.74
N ILE A 145 4.52 8.13 -11.85
CA ILE A 145 4.67 8.39 -10.43
C ILE A 145 6.03 9.06 -10.31
N THR A 146 6.07 10.39 -10.29
CA THR A 146 7.31 11.12 -9.99
C THR A 146 7.74 10.70 -8.60
N ALA A 147 8.80 9.88 -8.50
CA ALA A 147 9.43 9.59 -7.22
C ALA A 147 9.79 10.93 -6.56
N ARG A 148 9.38 11.13 -5.31
CA ARG A 148 9.68 12.36 -4.57
C ARG A 148 10.53 12.04 -3.36
N VAL A 149 11.38 12.99 -2.97
CA VAL A 149 12.20 12.92 -1.76
C VAL A 149 12.04 14.19 -0.94
N HIS A 150 12.31 14.13 0.37
CA HIS A 150 12.46 15.35 1.18
C HIS A 150 13.66 16.15 0.65
N PRO A 151 13.67 17.49 0.78
CA PRO A 151 14.84 18.30 0.45
C PRO A 151 16.10 17.81 1.16
N ASP A 152 16.00 17.47 2.45
CA ASP A 152 17.10 16.95 3.26
C ASP A 152 17.54 15.52 2.87
N CYS A 153 16.73 14.83 2.07
CA CYS A 153 16.97 13.45 1.63
C CYS A 153 17.54 13.34 0.21
N VAL A 154 17.64 14.44 -0.53
CA VAL A 154 18.20 14.45 -1.91
C VAL A 154 19.66 14.02 -1.89
N ASP A 155 20.45 14.63 -0.99
CA ASP A 155 21.90 14.43 -0.91
C ASP A 155 22.32 13.49 0.23
N ALA A 156 21.35 12.97 0.99
CA ALA A 156 21.63 12.05 2.08
C ALA A 156 22.15 10.72 1.52
N PRO A 157 23.25 10.16 2.08
CA PRO A 157 23.70 8.84 1.70
C PRO A 157 22.56 7.85 1.97
N ARG A 158 22.10 7.16 0.91
CA ARG A 158 21.02 6.17 1.02
C ARG A 158 21.33 5.24 2.19
N PRO A 159 20.39 5.02 3.13
CA PRO A 159 20.60 4.04 4.18
C PRO A 159 20.90 2.71 3.49
N ARG A 160 22.02 2.08 3.88
CA ARG A 160 22.37 0.75 3.36
C ARG A 160 21.27 -0.21 3.78
N ARG A 161 20.47 -0.65 2.81
CA ARG A 161 19.54 -1.77 2.95
C ARG A 161 20.31 -3.06 3.22
#